data_AF-A0A3T0KRR7-F1
#
_entry.id   AF-A0A3T0KRR7-F1
#
_cell.length_a   1.000
_cell.length_b   1.000
_cell.length_c   1.000
_cell.angle_alpha   90.00
_cell.angle_beta   90.00
_cell.angle_gamma   90.00
#
_symmetry.space_group_name_H-M   'P 1'
#
loop_
_entity.id
_entity.type
_entity.pdbx_description
1 polymer ?
#
loop_
_entity_poly.entity_id
_entity_poly.type
_entity_poly.pdbx_seq_one_letter_code
_entity_poly.pdbx_strand_id
1 'polypeptide(L)'
;MVGWTGAWTQVEFLYGTVLCPLLSSVYLAILCRFEHANGGWKQLLSYPIPKVYFYLSKMIWGWLLVGMTNVMMFLYFLILGKVMGVTGTFPYFEFLGLFLNGWLSILPLIALQTWLAIQWQNFSLPIALNFAFIIPNIFVTGSKYGRYYPWSQPAYAMTPENQLGFTQTTQDLYLAVIGGFLLFSLAGVWNFMRTEMK
;
A
#
# COMPACT_ATOMS: atom_id res chain seq x y z
N MET A 1 20.33 16.55 -19.36
CA MET A 1 20.29 15.13 -18.96
C MET A 1 19.47 15.04 -17.69
N VAL A 2 18.54 14.09 -17.60
CA VAL A 2 17.68 13.91 -16.42
C VAL A 2 18.54 13.32 -15.30
N GLY A 3 18.63 13.99 -14.15
CA GLY A 3 19.30 13.45 -12.96
C GLY A 3 18.46 12.37 -12.28
N TRP A 4 19.06 11.60 -11.36
CA TRP A 4 18.40 10.51 -10.63
C TRP A 4 17.04 10.90 -10.03
N THR A 5 16.96 12.06 -9.39
CA THR A 5 15.71 12.56 -8.80
C THR A 5 14.62 12.79 -9.85
N GLY A 6 14.97 13.31 -11.04
CA GLY A 6 14.02 13.52 -12.14
C GLY A 6 13.56 12.22 -12.81
N ALA A 7 14.39 11.17 -12.79
CA ALA A 7 13.96 9.84 -13.23
C ALA A 7 13.01 9.21 -12.20
N TRP A 8 13.28 9.43 -10.91
CA TRP A 8 12.46 8.92 -9.82
C TRP A 8 11.05 9.50 -9.80
N THR A 9 10.86 10.80 -10.04
CA THR A 9 9.52 11.40 -10.08
C THR A 9 8.61 10.76 -11.13
N GLN A 10 9.17 10.30 -12.25
CA GLN A 10 8.39 9.58 -13.26
C GLN A 10 7.94 8.21 -12.75
N VAL A 11 8.82 7.51 -12.02
CA VAL A 11 8.50 6.23 -11.40
C VAL A 11 7.48 6.42 -10.29
N GLU A 12 7.70 7.36 -9.38
CA GLU A 12 6.83 7.67 -8.25
C GLU A 12 5.44 8.12 -8.69
N PHE A 13 5.33 8.95 -9.74
CA PHE A 13 4.04 9.38 -10.24
C PHE A 13 3.13 8.20 -10.63
N LEU A 14 3.64 7.25 -11.42
CA LEU A 14 2.86 6.07 -11.82
C LEU A 14 2.77 5.06 -10.67
N TYR A 15 3.89 4.74 -10.06
CA TYR A 15 3.98 3.66 -9.08
C TYR A 15 3.38 4.06 -7.73
N GLY A 16 3.80 5.17 -7.15
CA GLY A 16 3.32 5.67 -5.86
C GLY A 16 1.83 6.04 -5.89
N THR A 17 1.37 6.71 -6.94
CA THR A 17 -0.04 7.19 -7.01
C THR A 17 -1.02 6.08 -7.37
N VAL A 18 -0.63 5.13 -8.24
CA VAL A 18 -1.55 4.15 -8.84
C VAL A 18 -1.18 2.72 -8.49
N LEU A 19 0.01 2.26 -8.88
CA LEU A 19 0.34 0.83 -8.82
C LEU A 19 0.51 0.31 -7.39
N CYS A 20 1.21 1.04 -6.52
CA CYS A 20 1.47 0.64 -5.14
C CYS A 20 0.16 0.50 -4.34
N PRO A 21 -0.76 1.50 -4.36
CA PRO A 21 -2.10 1.32 -3.81
C PRO A 21 -2.86 0.15 -4.42
N LEU A 22 -2.79 -0.04 -5.75
CA LEU A 22 -3.49 -1.14 -6.44
C LEU A 22 -3.00 -2.52 -6.00
N LEU A 23 -1.69 -2.69 -5.88
CA LEU A 23 -1.05 -3.95 -5.48
C LEU A 23 -1.51 -4.41 -4.10
N SER A 24 -1.80 -3.48 -3.18
CA SER A 24 -2.34 -3.82 -1.86
C SER A 24 -3.63 -4.63 -1.95
N SER A 25 -4.60 -4.21 -2.78
CA SER A 25 -5.86 -4.94 -2.94
C SER A 25 -5.69 -6.22 -3.75
N VAL A 26 -4.84 -6.22 -4.78
CA VAL A 26 -4.59 -7.40 -5.60
C VAL A 26 -4.02 -8.54 -4.76
N TYR A 27 -2.96 -8.29 -3.97
CA TYR A 27 -2.37 -9.31 -3.13
C TYR A 27 -3.34 -9.81 -2.07
N LEU A 28 -4.06 -8.92 -1.39
CA LEU A 28 -4.99 -9.31 -0.34
C LEU A 28 -6.21 -10.05 -0.87
N ALA A 29 -6.74 -9.66 -2.03
CA ALA A 29 -7.81 -10.37 -2.71
C ALA A 29 -7.39 -11.78 -3.13
N ILE A 30 -6.20 -11.94 -3.70
CA ILE A 30 -5.67 -13.27 -4.06
C ILE A 30 -5.42 -14.11 -2.80
N LEU A 31 -4.84 -13.52 -1.77
CA LEU A 31 -4.62 -14.18 -0.48
C LEU A 31 -5.93 -14.65 0.15
N CYS A 32 -7.04 -13.92 0.00
CA CYS A 32 -8.35 -14.29 0.55
C CYS A 32 -9.15 -15.22 -0.37
N ARG A 33 -8.87 -15.23 -1.67
CA ARG A 33 -9.60 -16.00 -2.68
C ARG A 33 -9.65 -17.49 -2.34
N PHE A 34 -8.55 -18.04 -1.83
CA PHE A 34 -8.46 -19.46 -1.49
C PHE A 34 -9.37 -19.83 -0.32
N GLU A 35 -9.53 -18.97 0.69
CA GLU A 35 -10.44 -19.23 1.81
C GLU A 35 -11.91 -19.01 1.46
N HIS A 36 -12.16 -18.15 0.47
CA HIS A 36 -13.50 -17.91 -0.07
C HIS A 36 -13.95 -19.07 -0.97
N ALA A 37 -13.01 -19.83 -1.53
CA ALA A 37 -13.32 -21.01 -2.32
C ALA A 37 -13.69 -22.21 -1.42
N ASN A 38 -14.72 -22.95 -1.82
CA ASN A 38 -15.05 -24.28 -1.29
C ASN A 38 -15.11 -24.40 0.25
N GLY A 39 -15.53 -23.35 0.96
CA GLY A 39 -15.64 -23.37 2.42
C GLY A 39 -14.30 -23.30 3.17
N GLY A 40 -13.24 -22.78 2.54
CA GLY A 40 -11.90 -22.69 3.13
C GLY A 40 -11.87 -21.96 4.48
N TRP A 41 -12.72 -20.95 4.69
CA TRP A 41 -12.86 -20.31 6.00
C TRP A 41 -13.32 -21.26 7.11
N LYS A 42 -14.26 -22.19 6.84
CA LYS A 42 -14.71 -23.17 7.85
C LYS A 42 -13.58 -24.13 8.23
N GLN A 43 -12.83 -24.59 7.23
CA GLN A 43 -11.68 -25.45 7.47
C GLN A 43 -10.61 -24.72 8.28
N LEU A 44 -10.29 -23.47 7.92
CA LEU A 44 -9.28 -22.67 8.60
C LEU A 44 -9.69 -22.37 10.06
N LEU A 45 -10.96 -22.04 10.29
CA LEU A 45 -11.51 -21.73 11.61
C LEU A 45 -11.81 -22.95 12.48
N SER A 46 -11.67 -24.16 11.95
CA SER A 46 -11.76 -25.40 12.75
C SER A 46 -10.51 -25.64 13.61
N TYR A 47 -9.39 -25.01 13.25
CA TYR A 47 -8.18 -25.05 14.07
C TYR A 47 -8.38 -24.27 15.37
N PRO A 48 -7.77 -24.70 16.50
CA PRO A 48 -7.88 -24.05 17.79
C PRO A 48 -7.02 -22.77 17.88
N ILE A 49 -7.05 -21.94 16.84
CA ILE A 49 -6.32 -20.69 16.71
C ILE A 49 -7.32 -19.53 16.73
N PRO A 50 -7.12 -18.47 17.55
CA PRO A 50 -8.05 -17.35 17.58
C PRO A 50 -8.16 -16.65 16.22
N LYS A 51 -9.39 -16.25 15.84
CA LYS A 51 -9.72 -15.57 14.57
C LYS A 51 -8.75 -14.44 14.23
N VAL A 52 -8.38 -13.63 15.22
CA VAL A 52 -7.50 -12.45 15.06
C VAL A 52 -6.15 -12.81 14.42
N TYR A 53 -5.58 -13.99 14.71
CA TYR A 53 -4.30 -14.38 14.12
C TYR A 53 -4.39 -14.62 12.62
N PHE A 54 -5.49 -15.16 12.10
CA PHE A 54 -5.70 -15.31 10.66
C PHE A 54 -5.85 -13.96 9.95
N TYR A 55 -6.46 -12.98 10.62
CA TYR A 55 -6.54 -11.62 10.10
C TYR A 55 -5.15 -10.97 10.02
N LEU A 56 -4.40 -11.01 11.13
CA LEU A 56 -3.06 -10.42 11.22
C LEU A 56 -2.08 -11.10 10.27
N SER A 57 -2.14 -12.43 10.11
CA SER A 57 -1.27 -13.14 9.19
C SER A 57 -1.48 -12.67 7.74
N LYS A 58 -2.73 -12.48 7.31
CA LYS A 58 -3.04 -11.97 5.96
C LYS A 58 -2.53 -10.55 5.77
N MET A 59 -2.71 -9.70 6.79
CA MET A 59 -2.23 -8.33 6.78
C MET A 59 -0.70 -8.27 6.66
N ILE A 60 0.03 -9.07 7.44
CA ILE A 60 1.50 -9.16 7.40
C ILE A 60 1.98 -9.67 6.04
N TRP A 61 1.40 -10.76 5.54
CA TRP A 61 1.78 -11.31 4.23
C TRP A 61 1.49 -10.33 3.08
N GLY A 62 0.35 -9.65 3.11
CA GLY A 62 0.03 -8.60 2.14
C GLY A 62 1.06 -7.46 2.17
N TRP A 63 1.44 -7.00 3.36
CA TRP A 63 2.44 -5.95 3.53
C TRP A 63 3.84 -6.37 3.05
N LEU A 64 4.24 -7.61 3.34
CA LEU A 64 5.51 -8.18 2.88
C LEU A 64 5.56 -8.33 1.36
N LEU A 65 4.48 -8.78 0.72
CA LEU A 65 4.40 -8.91 -0.74
C LEU A 65 4.54 -7.56 -1.45
N VAL A 66 3.89 -6.51 -0.92
CA VAL A 66 4.11 -5.14 -1.41
C VAL A 66 5.56 -4.72 -1.20
N GLY A 67 6.15 -5.02 -0.04
CA GLY A 67 7.56 -4.75 0.25
C GLY A 67 8.51 -5.41 -0.74
N MET A 68 8.31 -6.69 -1.04
CA MET A 68 9.09 -7.41 -2.05
C MET A 68 8.98 -6.75 -3.43
N THR A 69 7.79 -6.29 -3.79
CA THR A 69 7.55 -5.61 -5.08
C THR A 69 8.20 -4.24 -5.13
N ASN A 70 8.17 -3.49 -4.01
CA ASN A 70 8.93 -2.25 -3.87
C ASN A 70 10.43 -2.51 -4.06
N VAL A 71 10.98 -3.58 -3.45
CA VAL A 71 12.41 -3.91 -3.58
C VAL A 71 12.74 -4.21 -5.04
N MET A 72 11.94 -5.03 -5.71
CA MET A 72 12.12 -5.33 -7.12
C MET A 72 12.05 -4.06 -7.98
N MET A 73 11.04 -3.21 -7.77
CA MET A 73 10.90 -1.93 -8.47
C MET A 73 12.15 -1.05 -8.29
N PHE A 74 12.65 -0.93 -7.06
CA PHE A 74 13.84 -0.15 -6.76
C PHE A 74 15.10 -0.71 -7.42
N LEU A 75 15.27 -2.03 -7.42
CA LEU A 75 16.37 -2.69 -8.14
C LEU A 75 16.29 -2.45 -9.65
N TYR A 76 15.11 -2.57 -10.26
CA TYR A 76 14.92 -2.26 -11.67
C TYR A 76 15.23 -0.80 -12.00
N PHE A 77 14.79 0.14 -11.14
CA PHE A 77 15.10 1.56 -11.28
C PHE A 77 16.62 1.81 -11.29
N LEU A 78 17.36 1.20 -10.36
CA LEU A 78 18.82 1.31 -10.31
C LEU A 78 19.51 0.73 -11.55
N ILE A 79 19.08 -0.47 -11.98
CA ILE A 79 19.68 -1.15 -13.13
C ILE A 79 19.42 -0.35 -14.41
N LEU A 80 18.16 0.02 -14.67
CA LEU A 80 17.77 0.76 -15.86
C LEU A 80 18.38 2.16 -15.87
N GLY A 81 18.42 2.85 -14.73
CA GLY A 81 19.08 4.16 -14.63
C GLY A 81 20.56 4.10 -14.99
N LYS A 82 21.28 3.05 -14.58
CA LYS A 82 22.68 2.83 -14.98
C LYS A 82 22.81 2.50 -16.46
N VAL A 83 21.97 1.62 -17.00
CA VAL A 83 22.00 1.21 -18.42
C VAL A 83 21.68 2.38 -19.35
N MET A 84 20.73 3.25 -18.96
CA MET A 84 20.35 4.43 -19.74
C MET A 84 21.32 5.62 -19.56
N GLY A 85 22.36 5.48 -18.74
CA GLY A 85 23.37 6.53 -18.54
C GLY A 85 22.86 7.75 -17.77
N VAL A 86 21.98 7.56 -16.78
CA VAL A 86 21.54 8.65 -15.89
C VAL A 86 22.76 9.29 -15.23
N THR A 87 22.88 10.61 -15.39
CA THR A 87 24.06 11.35 -14.94
C THR A 87 24.02 11.69 -13.46
N GLY A 88 25.20 11.73 -12.84
CA GLY A 88 25.39 12.15 -11.45
C GLY A 88 25.56 10.98 -10.48
N THR A 89 26.01 11.31 -9.27
CA THR A 89 26.15 10.34 -8.17
C THR A 89 24.77 9.97 -7.62
N PHE A 90 24.51 8.67 -7.46
CA PHE A 90 23.25 8.20 -6.88
C PHE A 90 23.16 8.57 -5.38
N PRO A 91 22.13 9.31 -4.92
CA PRO A 91 22.01 9.69 -3.52
C PRO A 91 21.37 8.57 -2.70
N TYR A 92 22.19 7.60 -2.27
CA TYR A 92 21.73 6.38 -1.59
C TYR A 92 20.83 6.62 -0.37
N PHE A 93 21.16 7.58 0.49
CA PHE A 93 20.42 7.83 1.73
C PHE A 93 19.03 8.40 1.49
N GLU A 94 18.90 9.35 0.57
CA GLU A 94 17.62 9.95 0.20
C GLU A 94 16.69 8.88 -0.38
N PHE A 95 17.17 8.12 -1.35
CA PHE A 95 16.38 7.07 -2.00
C PHE A 95 16.01 5.92 -1.07
N LEU A 96 16.88 5.56 -0.11
CA LEU A 96 16.53 4.59 0.92
C LEU A 96 15.40 5.12 1.81
N GLY A 97 15.42 6.42 2.14
CA GLY A 97 14.35 7.09 2.85
C GLY A 97 13.02 7.04 2.09
N LEU A 98 13.02 7.40 0.80
CA LEU A 98 11.83 7.36 -0.06
C LEU A 98 11.26 5.94 -0.20
N PHE A 99 12.15 4.94 -0.32
CA PHE A 99 11.78 3.54 -0.35
C PHE A 99 11.10 3.09 0.95
N LEU A 100 11.73 3.35 2.11
CA LEU A 100 11.20 2.93 3.41
C LEU A 100 9.90 3.65 3.76
N ASN A 101 9.85 4.96 3.54
CA ASN A 101 8.65 5.76 3.76
C ASN A 101 7.51 5.26 2.86
N GLY A 102 7.81 5.03 1.57
CA GLY A 102 6.86 4.46 0.62
C GLY A 102 6.30 3.11 1.07
N TRP A 103 7.13 2.23 1.62
CA TRP A 103 6.69 0.94 2.13
C TRP A 103 5.91 1.01 3.45
N LEU A 104 6.25 1.92 4.36
CA LEU A 104 5.50 2.11 5.61
C LEU A 104 4.15 2.80 5.37
N SER A 105 4.11 3.72 4.42
CA SER A 105 2.90 4.51 4.12
C SER A 105 1.72 3.69 3.59
N ILE A 106 1.96 2.48 3.07
CA ILE A 106 0.92 1.57 2.57
C ILE A 106 0.14 0.85 3.69
N LEU A 107 0.63 0.85 4.94
CA LEU A 107 0.03 0.11 6.05
C LEU A 107 -1.49 0.36 6.25
N PRO A 108 -2.02 1.60 6.20
CA PRO A 108 -3.45 1.84 6.26
C PRO A 108 -4.22 1.14 5.14
N LEU A 109 -3.69 1.17 3.92
CA LEU A 109 -4.30 0.51 2.78
C LEU A 109 -4.27 -1.01 2.93
N ILE A 110 -3.16 -1.58 3.42
CA ILE A 110 -3.11 -3.02 3.72
C ILE A 110 -4.19 -3.39 4.75
N ALA A 111 -4.35 -2.62 5.83
CA ALA A 111 -5.38 -2.87 6.84
C ALA A 111 -6.79 -2.76 6.25
N LEU A 112 -7.07 -1.70 5.50
CA LEU A 112 -8.36 -1.48 4.84
C LEU A 112 -8.68 -2.59 3.83
N GLN A 113 -7.73 -2.91 2.95
CA GLN A 113 -7.93 -3.92 1.93
C GLN A 113 -8.04 -5.34 2.53
N THR A 114 -7.40 -5.60 3.67
CA THR A 114 -7.55 -6.88 4.38
C THR A 114 -8.97 -7.02 4.91
N TRP A 115 -9.50 -5.96 5.52
CA TRP A 115 -10.88 -5.93 5.98
C TRP A 115 -11.87 -6.16 4.83
N LEU A 116 -11.72 -5.42 3.72
CA LEU A 116 -12.60 -5.56 2.56
C LEU A 116 -12.50 -6.95 1.92
N ALA A 117 -11.29 -7.48 1.76
CA ALA A 117 -11.04 -8.79 1.14
C ALA A 117 -11.55 -9.97 1.97
N ILE A 118 -11.65 -9.84 3.29
CA ILE A 118 -12.23 -10.88 4.14
C ILE A 118 -13.77 -10.78 4.16
N GLN A 119 -14.32 -9.57 4.07
CA GLN A 119 -15.77 -9.35 4.18
C GLN A 119 -16.54 -9.83 2.95
N TRP A 120 -15.96 -9.69 1.75
CA TRP A 120 -16.67 -9.99 0.50
C TRP A 120 -16.26 -11.30 -0.13
N GLN A 121 -17.22 -12.21 -0.26
CA GLN A 121 -17.09 -13.51 -0.95
C GLN A 121 -16.55 -13.37 -2.39
N ASN A 122 -16.82 -12.24 -3.05
CA ASN A 122 -16.29 -11.95 -4.39
C ASN A 122 -14.92 -11.25 -4.28
N PHE A 123 -13.86 -11.97 -4.61
CA PHE A 123 -12.48 -11.46 -4.58
C PHE A 123 -12.25 -10.24 -5.50
N SER A 124 -13.09 -10.04 -6.52
CA SER A 124 -12.97 -8.91 -7.45
C SER A 124 -13.50 -7.59 -6.87
N LEU A 125 -14.39 -7.63 -5.88
CA LEU A 125 -15.00 -6.41 -5.30
C LEU A 125 -13.98 -5.52 -4.56
N PRO A 126 -13.12 -6.03 -3.66
CA PRO A 126 -12.06 -5.24 -3.04
C PRO A 126 -11.16 -4.57 -4.07
N ILE A 127 -10.82 -5.27 -5.15
CA ILE A 127 -9.98 -4.75 -6.22
C ILE A 127 -10.68 -3.59 -6.95
N ALA A 128 -11.94 -3.79 -7.35
CA ALA A 128 -12.72 -2.78 -8.06
C ALA A 128 -12.94 -1.52 -7.22
N LEU A 129 -13.24 -1.67 -5.93
CA LEU A 129 -13.39 -0.53 -5.02
C LEU A 129 -12.07 0.21 -4.83
N ASN A 130 -10.97 -0.52 -4.62
CA ASN A 130 -9.64 0.09 -4.52
C ASN A 130 -9.32 0.92 -5.76
N PHE A 131 -9.58 0.36 -6.95
CA PHE A 131 -9.38 1.05 -8.21
C PHE A 131 -10.25 2.31 -8.34
N ALA A 132 -11.52 2.26 -7.91
CA ALA A 132 -12.41 3.41 -7.90
C ALA A 132 -11.88 4.56 -7.02
N PHE A 133 -11.24 4.25 -5.89
CA PHE A 133 -10.63 5.24 -4.99
C PHE A 133 -9.24 5.72 -5.44
N ILE A 134 -8.55 4.97 -6.31
CA ILE A 134 -7.29 5.43 -6.92
C ILE A 134 -7.55 6.55 -7.95
N ILE A 135 -8.68 6.55 -8.66
CA ILE A 135 -8.96 7.57 -9.69
C ILE A 135 -8.99 9.00 -9.10
N PRO A 136 -9.74 9.28 -8.01
CA PRO A 136 -9.69 10.59 -7.35
C PRO A 136 -8.31 10.96 -6.80
N ASN A 137 -7.43 9.98 -6.54
CA ASN A 137 -6.13 10.20 -5.92
C ASN A 137 -5.29 11.23 -6.70
N ILE A 138 -5.33 11.17 -8.04
CA ILE A 138 -4.58 12.08 -8.91
C ILE A 138 -4.99 13.54 -8.68
N PHE A 139 -6.27 13.80 -8.42
CA PHE A 139 -6.78 15.14 -8.13
C PHE A 139 -6.60 15.54 -6.66
N VAL A 140 -6.82 14.60 -5.75
CA VAL A 140 -6.80 14.82 -4.29
C VAL A 140 -5.38 15.08 -3.79
N THR A 141 -4.36 14.46 -4.40
CA THR A 141 -2.94 14.67 -4.06
C THR A 141 -2.48 16.12 -4.29
N GLY A 142 -3.14 16.85 -5.19
CA GLY A 142 -2.91 18.28 -5.41
C GLY A 142 -3.67 19.21 -4.46
N SER A 143 -4.41 18.69 -3.48
CA SER A 143 -5.29 19.47 -2.59
C SER A 143 -4.85 19.42 -1.12
N LYS A 144 -5.36 20.35 -0.31
CA LYS A 144 -5.16 20.38 1.16
C LYS A 144 -5.61 19.09 1.88
N TYR A 145 -6.50 18.31 1.25
CA TYR A 145 -7.07 17.10 1.82
C TYR A 145 -6.27 15.84 1.49
N GLY A 146 -5.34 15.88 0.52
CA GLY A 146 -4.56 14.71 0.13
C GLY A 146 -3.76 14.11 1.28
N ARG A 147 -3.25 14.93 2.19
CA ARG A 147 -2.53 14.48 3.40
C ARG A 147 -3.31 13.54 4.32
N TYR A 148 -4.64 13.50 4.25
CA TYR A 148 -5.46 12.57 5.03
C TYR A 148 -6.03 11.43 4.20
N TYR A 149 -5.87 11.48 2.87
CA TYR A 149 -6.38 10.46 1.98
C TYR A 149 -5.44 9.25 1.98
N PRO A 150 -5.90 8.05 2.40
CA PRO A 150 -5.01 6.88 2.53
C PRO A 150 -4.31 6.48 1.22
N TRP A 151 -4.97 6.70 0.08
CA TRP A 151 -4.42 6.41 -1.24
C TRP A 151 -3.35 7.39 -1.70
N SER A 152 -3.30 8.61 -1.15
CA SER A 152 -2.25 9.58 -1.48
C SER A 152 -0.97 9.36 -0.70
N GLN A 153 -1.03 8.67 0.45
CA GLN A 153 0.14 8.51 1.34
C GLN A 153 1.35 7.89 0.64
N PRO A 154 1.21 6.83 -0.19
CA PRO A 154 2.35 6.25 -0.89
C PRO A 154 3.00 7.18 -1.91
N ALA A 155 2.22 8.04 -2.57
CA ALA A 155 2.78 9.07 -3.45
C ALA A 155 3.63 10.06 -2.63
N TYR A 156 3.03 10.71 -1.63
CA TYR A 156 3.74 11.68 -0.79
C TYR A 156 4.98 11.12 -0.09
N ALA A 157 4.93 9.85 0.32
CA ALA A 157 6.05 9.19 0.96
C ALA A 157 7.24 8.93 0.04
N MET A 158 6.96 8.75 -1.26
CA MET A 158 7.96 8.48 -2.29
C MET A 158 8.40 9.75 -3.00
N THR A 159 7.69 10.87 -2.88
CA THR A 159 8.12 12.13 -3.50
C THR A 159 9.27 12.78 -2.73
N PRO A 160 10.37 13.19 -3.39
CA PRO A 160 11.41 14.00 -2.78
C PRO A 160 10.88 15.32 -2.20
N GLU A 161 11.51 15.80 -1.12
CA GLU A 161 11.11 17.05 -0.46
C GLU A 161 11.10 18.24 -1.44
N ASN A 162 10.11 19.14 -1.29
CA ASN A 162 9.93 20.37 -2.07
C ASN A 162 9.50 20.24 -3.55
N GLN A 163 9.11 19.05 -4.03
CA GLN A 163 8.65 18.89 -5.42
C GLN A 163 7.14 18.97 -5.61
N LEU A 164 6.37 18.53 -4.61
CA LEU A 164 4.94 18.82 -4.54
C LEU A 164 4.82 20.18 -3.87
N GLY A 165 4.19 21.16 -4.51
CA GLY A 165 3.95 22.51 -3.96
C GLY A 165 3.16 22.56 -2.64
N PHE A 166 2.87 21.39 -2.06
CA PHE A 166 2.33 21.17 -0.73
C PHE A 166 3.33 20.30 0.06
N THR A 167 4.01 20.90 1.03
CA THR A 167 4.91 20.19 1.93
C THR A 167 4.09 19.40 2.95
N GLN A 168 3.94 18.09 2.76
CA GLN A 168 3.56 17.20 3.86
C GLN A 168 4.83 16.98 4.70
N THR A 169 4.84 17.53 5.90
CA THR A 169 5.93 17.27 6.86
C THR A 169 5.97 15.76 7.14
N THR A 170 7.16 15.19 7.31
CA THR A 170 7.33 13.77 7.64
C THR A 170 6.51 13.34 8.87
N GLN A 171 6.33 14.26 9.83
CA GLN A 171 5.49 14.06 11.01
C GLN A 171 4.00 13.86 10.66
N ASP A 172 3.46 14.70 9.78
CA ASP A 172 2.06 14.60 9.34
C ASP A 172 1.80 13.31 8.58
N LEU A 173 2.78 12.84 7.80
CA LEU A 173 2.74 11.54 7.14
C LEU A 173 2.65 10.41 8.16
N TYR A 174 3.55 10.36 9.14
CA TYR A 174 3.52 9.30 10.15
C TYR A 174 2.24 9.32 10.99
N LEU A 175 1.71 10.50 11.32
CA LEU A 175 0.43 10.63 12.02
C LEU A 175 -0.73 10.09 11.20
N ALA A 176 -0.81 10.43 9.91
CA ALA A 176 -1.86 9.92 9.01
C ALA A 176 -1.75 8.40 8.82
N VAL A 177 -0.53 7.88 8.66
CA VAL A 177 -0.26 6.45 8.49
C VAL A 177 -0.60 5.67 9.75
N ILE A 178 -0.12 6.09 10.92
CA ILE A 178 -0.41 5.39 12.19
C ILE A 178 -1.91 5.49 12.51
N GLY A 179 -2.50 6.67 12.38
CA GLY A 179 -3.92 6.89 12.65
C GLY A 179 -4.82 6.06 11.73
N GLY A 180 -4.55 6.06 10.42
CA GLY A 180 -5.29 5.27 9.45
C GLY A 180 -5.10 3.76 9.66
N PHE A 181 -3.87 3.32 9.94
CA PHE A 181 -3.58 1.91 10.20
C PHE A 181 -4.32 1.39 11.44
N LEU A 182 -4.27 2.13 12.56
CA LEU A 182 -4.97 1.74 13.79
C LEU A 182 -6.49 1.73 13.57
N LEU A 183 -7.03 2.76 12.91
CA LEU A 183 -8.47 2.84 12.64
C LEU A 183 -8.95 1.65 11.79
N PHE A 184 -8.30 1.38 10.66
CA PHE A 184 -8.74 0.30 9.76
C PHE A 184 -8.47 -1.09 10.32
N SER A 185 -7.35 -1.30 11.03
CA SER A 185 -7.04 -2.60 11.64
C SER A 185 -8.00 -2.93 12.78
N LEU A 186 -8.29 -1.98 13.68
CA LEU A 186 -9.23 -2.19 14.78
C LEU A 186 -10.66 -2.41 14.26
N ALA A 187 -11.11 -1.60 13.28
CA ALA A 187 -12.41 -1.77 12.66
C ALA A 187 -12.54 -3.13 11.95
N GLY A 188 -11.52 -3.52 11.19
CA GLY A 188 -11.50 -4.79 10.47
C GLY A 188 -11.50 -6.01 11.39
N VAL A 189 -10.65 -6.00 12.43
CA VAL A 189 -10.60 -7.08 13.43
C VAL A 189 -11.92 -7.17 14.20
N TRP A 190 -12.48 -6.04 14.64
CA TRP A 190 -13.74 -6.00 15.35
C TRP A 190 -14.90 -6.58 14.52
N ASN A 191 -14.98 -6.20 13.25
CA ASN A 191 -15.99 -6.72 12.34
C ASN A 191 -15.79 -8.22 12.07
N PHE A 192 -14.54 -8.66 11.87
CA PHE A 192 -14.22 -10.07 11.63
C PHE A 192 -14.57 -10.97 12.83
N MET A 193 -14.35 -10.49 14.05
CA MET A 193 -14.72 -11.24 15.26
C MET A 193 -16.23 -11.48 15.36
N ARG A 194 -17.05 -10.50 14.94
CA ARG A 194 -18.52 -10.58 14.96
C ARG A 194 -19.13 -11.34 13.80
N THR A 195 -18.38 -11.53 12.72
CA THR A 195 -18.89 -12.17 11.51
C THR A 195 -18.81 -13.70 11.65
N GLU A 196 -19.95 -14.35 11.40
CA GLU A 196 -20.01 -15.80 11.21
C GLU A 196 -19.68 -16.12 9.76
N MET A 197 -18.52 -16.76 9.55
CA MET A 197 -18.07 -17.14 8.21
C MET A 197 -18.82 -18.40 7.76
N LYS A 198 -19.58 -18.26 6.67
CA LYS A 198 -20.33 -19.36 6.03
C LYS A 198 -19.47 -20.17 5.07
#